data_AF-A0A9E4CDF6-F1
#
_entry.id   AF-A0A9E4CDF6-F1
#
_cell.length_a   1.000
_cell.length_b   1.000
_cell.length_c   1.000
_cell.angle_alpha   90.00
_cell.angle_beta   90.00
_cell.angle_gamma   90.00
#
_symmetry.space_group_name_H-M   'P 1'
#
loop_
_entity.id
_entity.type
_entity.pdbx_description
1 polymer ?
#
loop_
_entity_poly.entity_id
_entity_poly.type
_entity_poly.pdbx_seq_one_letter_code
_entity_poly.pdbx_strand_id
1 'polypeptide(L)'
;MFQIPLVFVLALCLWLPGTPLYAQGPAISYNDSIKTIFIGSNTGVPGSQVVQLSAVAAAVPESVLINQGGIWLSRASIVVESTAKLEIRQSDGVTELHLESFVDTEARERSITFIQVR
;
A
#
# COMPACT_ATOMS: atom_id res chain seq x y z
N MET A 1 -51.94 -15.26 -16.41
CA MET A 1 -51.39 -13.93 -16.06
C MET A 1 -51.17 -13.94 -14.54
N PHE A 2 -49.97 -14.29 -14.09
CA PHE A 2 -49.66 -14.45 -12.66
C PHE A 2 -48.98 -13.19 -12.13
N GLN A 3 -49.66 -12.50 -11.22
CA GLN A 3 -49.19 -11.31 -10.55
C GLN A 3 -48.27 -11.73 -9.41
N ILE A 4 -46.96 -11.53 -9.57
CA ILE A 4 -45.96 -11.77 -8.52
C ILE A 4 -46.08 -10.63 -7.51
N PRO A 5 -46.32 -10.88 -6.21
CA PRO A 5 -46.41 -9.81 -5.23
C PRO A 5 -45.04 -9.14 -5.03
N LEU A 6 -45.02 -7.84 -5.27
CA LEU A 6 -43.89 -6.88 -5.15
C LEU A 6 -43.17 -6.91 -3.79
N VAL A 7 -43.71 -7.62 -2.80
CA VAL A 7 -43.17 -7.71 -1.43
C VAL A 7 -41.98 -8.67 -1.35
N PHE A 8 -41.78 -9.56 -2.33
CA PHE A 8 -40.71 -10.56 -2.30
C PHE A 8 -39.32 -10.04 -2.74
N VAL A 9 -39.24 -8.84 -3.34
CA VAL A 9 -37.96 -8.27 -3.80
C VAL A 9 -37.26 -7.45 -2.71
N LEU A 10 -37.99 -6.97 -1.69
CA LEU A 10 -37.42 -6.07 -0.68
C LEU A 10 -36.73 -6.80 0.48
N ALA A 11 -36.90 -8.12 0.62
CA ALA A 11 -36.31 -8.90 1.70
C ALA A 11 -34.89 -9.43 1.38
N LEU A 12 -34.43 -9.34 0.13
CA LEU A 12 -33.11 -9.84 -0.27
C LEU A 12 -31.95 -8.87 -0.01
N CYS A 13 -32.22 -7.63 0.41
CA CYS A 13 -31.18 -6.62 0.67
C CYS A 13 -30.70 -6.56 2.13
N LEU A 14 -31.33 -7.28 3.06
CA LEU A 14 -30.97 -7.24 4.49
C LEU A 14 -30.00 -8.36 4.91
N TRP A 15 -29.50 -9.13 3.95
CA TRP A 15 -28.55 -10.23 4.19
C TRP A 15 -27.33 -10.13 3.28
N LEU A 16 -26.90 -8.91 2.96
CA LEU A 16 -25.49 -8.70 2.69
C LEU A 16 -24.78 -8.81 4.04
N PRO A 17 -23.91 -9.82 4.28
CA PRO A 17 -23.00 -9.76 5.40
C PRO A 17 -22.28 -8.42 5.24
N GLY A 18 -22.48 -7.52 6.20
CA GLY A 18 -21.83 -6.23 6.21
C GLY A 18 -20.36 -6.50 6.02
N THR A 19 -19.84 -6.23 4.82
CA THR A 19 -18.41 -6.15 4.61
C THR A 19 -17.96 -5.19 5.70
N PRO A 20 -17.17 -5.64 6.69
CA PRO A 20 -16.65 -4.71 7.66
C PRO A 20 -16.01 -3.59 6.83
N LEU A 21 -16.51 -2.37 7.01
CA LEU A 21 -15.79 -1.17 6.65
C LEU A 21 -14.54 -1.20 7.53
N TYR A 22 -13.58 -2.07 7.19
CA TYR A 22 -12.21 -1.91 7.63
C TYR A 22 -11.90 -0.48 7.28
N ALA A 23 -11.58 0.33 8.30
CA ALA A 23 -11.04 1.65 8.10
C ALA A 23 -10.01 1.53 6.97
N GLN A 24 -10.35 2.04 5.79
CA GLN A 24 -9.51 1.86 4.63
C GLN A 24 -8.18 2.49 4.99
N GLY A 25 -7.12 1.67 5.01
CA GLY A 25 -5.76 2.15 5.18
C GLY A 25 -5.44 3.19 4.10
N PRO A 26 -4.26 3.84 4.17
CA PRO A 26 -3.90 4.81 3.16
C PRO A 26 -3.95 4.17 1.77
N ALA A 27 -4.39 4.93 0.77
CA ALA A 27 -4.40 4.47 -0.61
C ALA A 27 -2.96 4.16 -1.05
N ILE A 28 -2.73 3.00 -1.65
CA ILE A 28 -1.40 2.61 -2.14
C ILE A 28 -1.53 2.42 -3.64
N SER A 29 -0.65 3.07 -4.40
CA SER A 29 -0.61 2.91 -5.84
C SER A 29 0.83 2.85 -6.34
N TYR A 30 1.05 2.15 -7.45
CA TYR A 30 2.34 2.04 -8.09
C TYR A 30 2.26 2.60 -9.51
N ASN A 31 3.16 3.53 -9.83
CA ASN A 31 3.33 4.05 -11.17
C ASN A 31 4.58 3.41 -11.81
N ASP A 32 4.35 2.48 -12.74
CA ASP A 32 5.41 1.74 -13.40
C ASP A 32 6.28 2.62 -14.32
N SER A 33 5.72 3.69 -14.89
CA SER A 33 6.44 4.58 -15.81
C SER A 33 7.55 5.38 -15.14
N ILE A 34 7.37 5.71 -13.86
CA ILE A 34 8.35 6.48 -13.06
C ILE A 34 8.93 5.66 -11.90
N LYS A 35 8.59 4.36 -11.82
CA LYS A 35 9.02 3.44 -10.76
C LYS A 35 8.81 4.01 -9.35
N THR A 36 7.59 4.47 -9.07
CA THR A 36 7.24 5.11 -7.79
C THR A 36 6.02 4.48 -7.15
N ILE A 37 6.12 4.18 -5.85
CA ILE A 37 5.01 3.79 -4.97
C ILE A 37 4.53 5.05 -4.26
N PHE A 38 3.23 5.35 -4.38
CA PHE A 38 2.56 6.43 -3.66
C PHE A 38 1.72 5.82 -2.54
N ILE A 39 1.83 6.41 -1.34
CA ILE A 39 1.13 5.98 -0.14
C ILE A 39 0.39 7.18 0.45
N GLY A 40 -0.94 7.10 0.50
CA GLY A 40 -1.80 8.14 1.05
C GLY A 40 -2.39 9.06 -0.01
N SER A 41 -2.77 10.25 0.45
CA SER A 41 -3.33 11.35 -0.33
C SER A 41 -2.75 12.68 0.17
N ASN A 42 -2.69 13.69 -0.71
CA ASN A 42 -2.39 15.08 -0.30
C ASN A 42 -3.60 15.80 0.31
N THR A 43 -4.78 15.18 0.29
CA THR A 43 -6.03 15.71 0.84
C THR A 43 -6.51 14.86 2.01
N GLY A 44 -6.80 15.50 3.16
CA GLY A 44 -7.30 14.82 4.36
C GLY A 44 -6.55 15.24 5.62
N VAL A 45 -6.71 14.47 6.69
CA VAL A 45 -6.04 14.73 7.98
C VAL A 45 -4.60 14.20 7.93
N PRO A 46 -3.57 15.04 8.14
CA PRO A 46 -2.18 14.61 8.08
C PRO A 46 -1.85 13.52 9.10
N GLY A 47 -1.08 12.51 8.66
CA GLY A 47 -0.61 11.40 9.50
C GLY A 47 -1.70 10.53 10.14
N SER A 48 -2.95 10.64 9.67
CA SER A 48 -4.09 9.91 10.23
C SER A 48 -4.11 8.43 9.86
N GLN A 49 -3.40 8.06 8.79
CA GLN A 49 -3.39 6.71 8.24
C GLN A 49 -2.01 6.07 8.36
N VAL A 50 -1.86 5.13 9.31
CA VAL A 50 -0.62 4.37 9.47
C VAL A 50 -0.68 3.11 8.60
N VAL A 51 0.41 2.79 7.93
CA VAL A 51 0.55 1.57 7.12
C VAL A 51 1.88 0.89 7.36
N GLN A 52 1.86 -0.43 7.41
CA GLN A 52 3.06 -1.25 7.52
C GLN A 52 3.65 -1.56 6.15
N LEU A 53 4.97 -1.78 6.11
CA LEU A 53 5.66 -2.16 4.87
C LEU A 53 5.08 -3.43 4.21
N SER A 54 4.61 -4.39 5.01
CA SER A 54 3.94 -5.60 4.54
C SER A 54 2.63 -5.32 3.78
N ALA A 55 1.86 -4.33 4.23
CA ALA A 55 0.65 -3.90 3.56
C ALA A 55 0.95 -3.18 2.25
N VAL A 56 2.05 -2.43 2.18
CA VAL A 56 2.56 -1.86 0.92
C VAL A 56 2.96 -2.98 -0.05
N ALA A 57 3.68 -3.99 0.43
CA ALA A 57 4.10 -5.13 -0.37
C ALA A 57 2.93 -5.90 -0.98
N ALA A 58 1.83 -6.04 -0.23
CA ALA A 58 0.61 -6.68 -0.73
C ALA A 58 -0.11 -5.86 -1.82
N ALA A 59 0.16 -4.56 -1.93
CA ALA A 59 -0.50 -3.65 -2.86
C ALA A 59 0.32 -3.35 -4.13
N VAL A 60 1.56 -3.83 -4.21
CA VAL A 60 2.46 -3.58 -5.34
C VAL A 60 2.97 -4.91 -5.92
N PRO A 61 3.47 -4.93 -7.17
CA PRO A 61 4.05 -6.14 -7.72
C PRO A 61 5.24 -6.63 -6.89
N GLU A 62 5.37 -7.94 -6.71
CA GLU A 62 6.45 -8.56 -5.94
C GLU A 62 7.85 -8.20 -6.47
N SER A 63 7.96 -7.90 -7.76
CA SER A 63 9.22 -7.46 -8.39
C SER A 63 9.66 -6.06 -7.96
N VAL A 64 8.78 -5.27 -7.34
CA VAL A 64 9.01 -3.89 -6.91
C VAL A 64 9.44 -3.83 -5.45
N LEU A 65 8.81 -4.60 -4.57
CA LEU A 65 9.14 -4.66 -3.15
C LEU A 65 9.31 -6.12 -2.73
N ILE A 66 10.57 -6.51 -2.54
CA ILE A 66 10.98 -7.91 -2.34
C ILE A 66 11.33 -8.12 -0.87
N ASN A 67 10.83 -9.19 -0.25
CA ASN A 67 11.23 -9.61 1.08
C ASN A 67 12.12 -10.86 0.99
N GLN A 68 13.34 -10.78 1.56
CA GLN A 68 14.29 -11.88 1.66
C GLN A 68 14.60 -12.20 3.12
N GLY A 69 13.60 -12.73 3.84
CA GLY A 69 13.79 -13.17 5.24
C GLY A 69 14.01 -12.00 6.21
N GLY A 70 13.31 -10.88 5.98
CA GLY A 70 13.37 -9.69 6.83
C GLY A 70 14.29 -8.59 6.32
N ILE A 71 15.04 -8.84 5.25
CA ILE A 71 15.67 -7.80 4.43
C ILE A 71 14.70 -7.45 3.31
N TRP A 72 14.25 -6.21 3.28
CA TRP A 72 13.34 -5.69 2.30
C TRP A 72 14.09 -4.87 1.25
N LEU A 73 13.84 -5.13 -0.02
CA LEU A 73 14.42 -4.40 -1.14
C LEU A 73 13.32 -3.70 -1.93
N SER A 74 13.33 -2.36 -1.92
CA SER A 74 12.49 -1.55 -2.80
C SER A 74 13.26 -1.19 -4.06
N ARG A 75 12.73 -1.58 -5.23
CA ARG A 75 13.20 -1.17 -6.57
C ARG A 75 12.45 0.03 -7.13
N ALA A 76 11.66 0.68 -6.28
CA ALA A 76 10.92 1.87 -6.58
C ALA A 76 11.19 2.95 -5.54
N SER A 77 11.06 4.20 -5.96
CA SER A 77 10.95 5.32 -5.04
C SER A 77 9.66 5.17 -4.23
N ILE A 78 9.71 5.47 -2.93
CA ILE A 78 8.54 5.46 -2.06
C ILE A 78 8.22 6.91 -1.69
N VAL A 79 7.03 7.35 -2.08
CA VAL A 79 6.49 8.67 -1.73
C VAL A 79 5.34 8.46 -0.75
N VAL A 80 5.52 8.94 0.48
CA VAL A 80 4.49 8.97 1.51
C VAL A 80 3.86 10.36 1.51
N GLU A 81 2.59 10.42 1.13
CA GLU A 81 1.82 11.66 1.10
C GLU A 81 1.29 12.05 2.49
N SER A 82 0.80 13.28 2.62
CA SER A 82 0.58 13.94 3.92
C SER A 82 -0.36 13.19 4.86
N THR A 83 -1.38 12.50 4.35
CA THR A 83 -2.33 11.74 5.18
C THR A 83 -1.77 10.44 5.75
N ALA A 84 -0.67 9.94 5.17
CA ALA A 84 -0.13 8.63 5.51
C ALA A 84 1.14 8.69 6.36
N LYS A 85 1.37 7.61 7.09
CA LYS A 85 2.63 7.33 7.77
C LYS A 85 3.03 5.89 7.47
N LEU A 86 4.15 5.73 6.75
CA LEU A 86 4.77 4.43 6.58
C LEU A 86 5.51 4.06 7.86
N GLU A 87 5.13 2.93 8.46
CA GLU A 87 5.71 2.39 9.65
C GLU A 87 6.50 1.12 9.33
N ILE A 88 7.73 1.08 9.84
CA ILE A 88 8.67 0.00 9.62
C ILE A 88 9.19 -0.40 11.01
N ARG A 89 8.82 -1.60 11.46
CA ARG A 89 9.18 -2.11 12.78
C ARG A 89 9.83 -3.48 12.67
N GLN A 90 10.76 -3.75 13.58
CA GLN A 90 11.33 -5.08 13.72
C GLN A 90 10.30 -6.11 14.18
N SER A 91 9.30 -5.70 14.96
CA SER A 91 8.17 -6.56 15.36
C SER A 91 7.38 -7.13 14.18
N ASP A 92 7.45 -6.45 13.03
CA ASP A 92 6.74 -6.82 11.80
C ASP A 92 7.64 -7.70 10.90
N GLY A 93 8.79 -8.14 11.41
CA GLY A 93 9.76 -8.97 10.71
C GLY A 93 10.69 -8.17 9.78
N VAL A 94 10.73 -6.84 9.89
CA VAL A 94 11.65 -5.99 9.11
C VAL A 94 12.95 -5.79 9.89
N THR A 95 14.04 -6.40 9.42
CA THR A 95 15.39 -6.20 9.96
C THR A 95 16.09 -5.04 9.24
N GLU A 96 15.92 -4.96 7.93
CA GLU A 96 16.60 -4.00 7.09
C GLU A 96 15.73 -3.62 5.89
N LEU A 97 15.80 -2.34 5.47
CA LEU A 97 15.18 -1.86 4.24
C LEU A 97 16.25 -1.23 3.33
N HIS A 98 16.35 -1.74 2.11
CA HIS A 98 17.18 -1.24 1.03
C HIS A 98 16.30 -0.49 0.04
N LEU A 99 16.66 0.76 -0.26
CA LEU A 99 15.99 1.59 -1.26
C LEU A 99 16.91 1.74 -2.47
N GLU A 100 16.55 1.09 -3.58
CA GLU A 100 17.17 1.35 -4.89
C GLU A 100 16.43 2.51 -5.55
N SER A 101 17.13 3.63 -5.74
CA SER A 101 16.63 4.74 -6.55
C SER A 101 17.22 4.65 -7.95
N PHE A 102 16.33 4.72 -8.96
CA PHE A 102 16.70 4.89 -10.37
C PHE A 102 16.35 6.32 -10.79
N VAL A 103 17.35 7.18 -10.91
CA VAL A 103 17.16 8.50 -11.55
C VAL A 103 17.42 8.30 -13.04
N ASP A 104 16.36 8.13 -13.82
CA ASP A 104 16.46 7.96 -15.28
C ASP A 104 16.62 9.33 -15.95
N THR A 105 17.85 9.86 -15.93
CA THR A 105 18.24 11.01 -16.75
C THR A 105 19.67 10.81 -17.25
N GLU A 106 19.87 9.87 -18.17
CA GLU A 106 21.13 9.66 -18.95
C GLU A 106 22.45 9.51 -18.17
N ALA A 107 22.42 9.43 -16.84
CA ALA A 107 23.55 9.11 -15.99
C ALA A 107 23.10 8.01 -15.03
N ARG A 108 23.54 6.78 -15.29
CA ARG A 108 23.25 5.59 -14.47
C ARG A 108 23.90 5.71 -13.09
N GLU A 109 23.33 6.52 -12.21
CA GLU A 109 23.67 6.52 -10.80
C GLU A 109 22.63 5.69 -10.05
N ARG A 110 23.03 4.47 -9.65
CA ARG A 110 22.26 3.64 -8.73
C ARG A 110 22.65 4.03 -7.32
N SER A 111 21.79 4.76 -6.63
CA SER A 111 21.97 5.03 -5.21
C SER A 111 21.18 3.98 -4.42
N ILE A 112 21.88 3.24 -3.55
CA ILE A 112 21.29 2.29 -2.63
C ILE A 112 21.40 2.87 -1.23
N THR A 113 20.25 3.16 -0.62
CA THR A 113 20.19 3.61 0.78
C THR A 113 19.82 2.44 1.68
N PHE A 114 20.56 2.29 2.78
CA PHE A 114 20.36 1.24 3.77
C PHE A 114 19.72 1.83 5.02
N ILE A 115 18.60 1.25 5.46
CA ILE A 115 17.92 1.61 6.69
C ILE A 115 17.89 0.37 7.60
N GLN A 116 18.70 0.41 8.65
CA GLN A 116 18.70 -0.61 9.70
C GLN A 116 17.57 -0.30 10.70
N VAL A 117 16.69 -1.27 10.93
CA VAL A 117 15.58 -1.13 11.88
C VAL A 117 16.08 -1.66 13.23
N ARG A 118 16.14 -0.77 14.23
CA ARG A 118 16.60 -1.08 15.59
C ARG A 118 15.44 -1.16 16.56
#